data_AF-A0A9P7KJG9-F1
#
_entry.id   AF-A0A9P7KJG9-F1
#
_cell.length_a   1.000
_cell.length_b   1.000
_cell.length_c   1.000
_cell.angle_alpha   90.00
_cell.angle_beta   90.00
_cell.angle_gamma   90.00
#
_symmetry.space_group_name_H-M   'P 1'
#
loop_
_entity.id
_entity.type
_entity.pdbx_description
1 polymer ?
#
loop_
_entity_poly.entity_id
_entity_poly.type
_entity_poly.pdbx_seq_one_letter_code
_entity_poly.pdbx_strand_id
1 'polypeptide(L)'
;ITKIKIPDVPVWNHTTGAPYSIQDVTAALDHSTAFSDVCVTNRAAWAKAPATFRPTTLSAVSFSIEDPDGAVSNRLRHTALYLLGKKCRFEKWKPKPTSAKP
;
A
#
# COMPACT_ATOMS: atom_id res chain seq x y z
N ILE A 1 5.14 -12.64 -10.08
CA ILE A 1 4.87 -11.27 -9.56
C ILE A 1 3.57 -11.30 -8.77
N THR A 2 3.61 -10.89 -7.50
CA THR A 2 2.45 -10.88 -6.60
C THR A 2 2.05 -9.45 -6.29
N LYS A 3 0.77 -9.12 -6.48
CA LYS A 3 0.24 -7.79 -6.17
C LYS A 3 -0.32 -7.72 -4.75
N ILE A 4 0.13 -6.72 -4.00
CA ILE A 4 -0.24 -6.47 -2.61
C ILE A 4 -0.99 -5.14 -2.52
N LYS A 5 -1.91 -5.08 -1.56
CA LYS A 5 -2.68 -3.88 -1.21
C LYS A 5 -2.44 -3.54 0.25
N ILE A 6 -2.25 -2.27 0.56
CA ILE A 6 -2.32 -1.74 1.92
C ILE A 6 -3.60 -0.88 1.97
N PRO A 7 -4.68 -1.34 2.61
CA PRO A 7 -5.84 -0.49 2.89
C PRO A 7 -5.51 0.53 3.99
N ASP A 8 -6.40 1.52 4.11
CA ASP A 8 -6.46 2.44 5.25
C ASP A 8 -5.24 3.34 5.44
N VAL A 9 -4.52 3.64 4.35
CA VAL A 9 -3.36 4.53 4.33
C VAL A 9 -3.84 5.99 4.43
N PRO A 10 -3.27 6.79 5.34
CA PRO A 10 -3.55 8.24 5.41
C PRO A 10 -3.21 8.93 4.10
N VAL A 11 -4.13 9.74 3.58
CA VAL A 11 -3.89 10.53 2.35
C VAL A 11 -3.38 11.93 2.65
N TRP A 12 -3.47 12.38 3.90
CA TRP A 12 -3.18 13.76 4.29
C TRP A 12 -2.15 13.82 5.40
N ASN A 13 -1.16 14.70 5.24
CA ASN A 13 -0.18 15.03 6.25
C ASN A 13 -0.72 16.17 7.11
N HIS A 14 -1.08 15.87 8.35
CA HIS A 14 -1.57 16.87 9.30
C HIS A 14 -0.49 17.84 9.79
N THR A 15 0.79 17.49 9.66
CA THR A 15 1.92 18.34 10.05
C THR A 15 2.21 19.39 8.99
N THR A 16 2.17 19.03 7.71
CA THR A 16 2.46 19.96 6.61
C THR A 16 1.20 20.59 6.01
N GLY A 17 0.02 20.07 6.31
CA GLY A 17 -1.24 20.57 5.74
C GLY A 17 -1.42 20.23 4.26
N ALA A 18 -0.76 19.20 3.75
CA ALA A 18 -0.79 18.80 2.34
C ALA A 18 -1.05 17.29 2.18
N PRO A 19 -1.59 16.83 1.03
CA PRO A 19 -1.75 15.41 0.78
C PRO A 19 -0.39 14.72 0.62
N TYR A 20 -0.28 13.48 1.11
CA TYR A 20 0.91 12.66 0.88
C TYR A 20 1.03 12.32 -0.59
N SER A 21 2.24 12.52 -1.13
CA SER A 21 2.59 12.06 -2.46
C SER A 21 2.83 10.55 -2.46
N ILE A 22 2.86 9.95 -3.66
CA ILE A 22 3.26 8.55 -3.77
C ILE A 22 4.74 8.33 -3.42
N GLN A 23 5.56 9.38 -3.53
CA GLN A 23 6.98 9.32 -3.14
C GLN A 23 7.12 9.21 -1.62
N ASP A 24 6.31 9.96 -0.85
CA ASP A 24 6.29 9.86 0.62
C ASP A 24 5.91 8.44 1.07
N VAL A 25 4.93 7.84 0.40
CA VAL A 25 4.53 6.45 0.64
C VAL A 25 5.66 5.49 0.30
N THR A 26 6.31 5.69 -0.84
CA THR A 26 7.42 4.80 -1.28
C THR A 26 8.58 4.88 -0.30
N ALA A 27 8.98 6.09 0.11
CA ALA A 27 10.01 6.28 1.13
C ALA A 27 9.62 5.61 2.45
N ALA A 28 8.36 5.75 2.90
CA ALA A 28 7.89 5.08 4.11
C ALA A 28 7.91 3.53 4.00
N LEU A 29 7.71 2.98 2.81
CA LEU A 29 7.85 1.54 2.55
C LEU A 29 9.33 1.12 2.60
N ASP A 30 10.23 1.90 1.99
CA ASP A 30 11.66 1.62 1.97
C ASP A 30 12.29 1.69 3.38
N HIS A 31 11.79 2.56 4.24
CA HIS A 31 12.21 2.65 5.65
C HIS A 31 11.60 1.56 6.55
N SER A 32 10.64 0.79 6.06
CA SER A 32 9.99 -0.26 6.85
C SER A 32 10.83 -1.54 6.85
N THR A 33 11.13 -2.05 8.06
CA THR A 33 11.87 -3.30 8.23
C THR A 33 11.17 -4.50 7.59
N ALA A 34 9.83 -4.44 7.44
CA ALA A 34 9.04 -5.46 6.76
C ALA A 34 9.41 -5.64 5.27
N PHE A 35 10.02 -4.61 4.66
CA PHE A 35 10.38 -4.56 3.25
C PHE A 35 11.88 -4.72 2.97
N SER A 36 12.72 -4.85 4.01
CA SER A 36 14.17 -4.96 3.87
C SER A 36 14.63 -6.05 2.87
N ASP A 37 13.96 -7.20 2.86
CA ASP A 37 14.26 -8.33 1.95
C ASP A 37 13.28 -8.43 0.76
N VAL A 38 12.44 -7.42 0.53
CA VAL A 38 11.33 -7.52 -0.43
C VAL A 38 11.71 -6.83 -1.74
N CYS A 39 11.86 -7.62 -2.80
CA CYS A 39 12.08 -7.08 -4.14
C CYS A 39 10.76 -6.51 -4.71
N VAL A 40 10.59 -5.20 -4.61
CA VAL A 40 9.43 -4.48 -5.18
C VAL A 40 9.65 -4.32 -6.69
N THR A 41 8.85 -5.04 -7.48
CA THR A 41 8.95 -5.07 -8.96
C THR A 41 8.12 -4.00 -9.65
N ASN A 42 7.08 -3.49 -8.99
CA ASN A 42 6.27 -2.39 -9.53
C ASN A 42 5.97 -1.37 -8.43
N ARG A 43 6.25 -0.10 -8.72
CA ARG A 43 6.19 1.00 -7.75
C ARG A 43 4.79 1.15 -7.17
N ALA A 44 4.74 1.64 -5.93
CA ALA A 44 3.50 1.92 -5.24
C ALA A 44 2.62 2.85 -6.08
N ALA A 45 1.32 2.56 -6.10
CA ALA A 45 0.32 3.38 -6.74
C ALA A 45 -0.91 3.51 -5.83
N TRP A 46 -1.46 4.72 -5.76
CA TRP A 46 -2.72 4.97 -5.07
C TRP A 46 -3.87 4.31 -5.84
N ALA A 47 -4.73 3.57 -5.14
CA ALA A 47 -5.96 3.03 -5.71
C ALA A 47 -6.94 4.15 -6.12
N LYS A 48 -6.89 5.28 -5.41
CA LYS A 48 -7.55 6.53 -5.79
C LYS A 48 -6.69 7.71 -5.35
N ALA A 49 -6.51 8.67 -6.26
CA ALA A 49 -5.58 9.78 -6.08
C ALA A 49 -5.91 10.63 -4.83
N PRO A 50 -4.92 10.95 -3.98
CA PRO A 50 -5.09 11.74 -2.75
C PRO A 50 -5.80 13.09 -2.96
N ALA A 51 -5.56 13.74 -4.10
CA ALA A 51 -6.16 15.04 -4.44
C ALA A 51 -7.70 15.03 -4.52
N THR A 52 -8.31 13.84 -4.63
CA THR A 52 -9.77 13.69 -4.71
C THR A 52 -10.44 13.48 -3.34
N PHE A 53 -9.65 13.51 -2.26
CA PHE A 53 -10.10 13.16 -0.92
C PHE A 53 -10.05 14.32 0.06
N ARG A 54 -10.96 14.30 1.03
CA ARG A 54 -10.93 15.22 2.17
C ARG A 54 -9.78 14.84 3.11
N PRO A 55 -9.23 15.77 3.91
CA PRO A 55 -8.09 15.53 4.80
C PRO A 55 -8.26 14.35 5.78
N THR A 56 -9.49 14.00 6.15
CA THR A 56 -9.80 12.89 7.06
C THR A 56 -9.98 11.54 6.36
N THR A 57 -9.80 11.47 5.05
CA THR A 57 -10.08 10.24 4.29
C THR A 57 -8.88 9.31 4.28
N LEU A 58 -9.16 8.01 4.15
CA LEU A 58 -8.15 6.99 3.96
C LEU A 58 -8.25 6.44 2.54
N SER A 59 -7.12 6.09 1.95
CA SER A 59 -7.06 5.44 0.65
C SER A 59 -6.30 4.12 0.75
N ALA A 60 -6.24 3.39 -0.36
CA ALA A 60 -5.44 2.19 -0.45
C ALA A 60 -4.26 2.43 -1.38
N VAL A 61 -3.13 1.84 -1.04
CA VAL A 61 -1.94 1.78 -1.90
C VAL A 61 -1.78 0.35 -2.38
N SER A 62 -1.37 0.17 -3.62
CA SER A 62 -1.01 -1.14 -4.14
C SER A 62 0.39 -1.11 -4.76
N PHE A 63 1.11 -2.21 -4.64
CA PHE A 63 2.44 -2.40 -5.22
C PHE A 63 2.59 -3.88 -5.62
N SER A 64 3.60 -4.17 -6.44
CA SER A 64 3.90 -5.54 -6.85
C SER A 64 5.27 -5.95 -6.34
N ILE A 65 5.37 -7.19 -5.89
CA ILE A 65 6.59 -7.79 -5.38
C ILE A 65 6.95 -9.04 -6.18
N GLU A 66 8.23 -9.36 -6.22
CA GLU A 66 8.68 -10.70 -6.55
C GLU A 66 8.44 -11.62 -5.35
N ASP A 67 7.69 -12.68 -5.57
CA ASP A 67 7.30 -13.64 -4.54
C ASP A 67 6.96 -14.96 -5.23
N PRO A 68 7.98 -15.73 -5.68
CA PRO A 68 7.79 -16.95 -6.47
C PRO A 68 7.04 -18.03 -5.68
N ASP A 69 7.31 -18.14 -4.38
CA ASP A 69 6.76 -19.20 -3.51
C ASP A 69 5.58 -18.73 -2.65
N GLY A 70 5.21 -17.45 -2.71
CA GLY A 70 4.15 -16.89 -1.87
C GLY A 70 4.56 -16.59 -0.42
N ALA A 71 5.80 -16.92 -0.03
CA ALA A 71 6.30 -16.78 1.32
C ALA A 71 6.37 -15.31 1.78
N VAL A 72 6.75 -14.39 0.89
CA VAL A 72 6.89 -12.97 1.20
C VAL A 72 5.52 -12.35 1.46
N SER A 73 4.55 -12.60 0.56
CA SER A 73 3.19 -12.09 0.73
C SER A 73 2.50 -12.68 1.96
N ASN A 74 2.79 -13.93 2.32
CA ASN A 74 2.29 -14.55 3.53
C ASN A 74 2.90 -13.90 4.78
N ARG A 75 4.24 -13.74 4.83
CA ARG A 75 4.96 -13.05 5.92
C ARG A 75 4.42 -11.63 6.13
N LEU A 76 4.27 -10.87 5.05
CA LEU A 76 3.78 -9.49 5.10
C LEU A 76 2.39 -9.42 5.74
N ARG A 77 1.46 -10.33 5.42
CA ARG A 77 0.11 -10.34 6.03
C ARG A 77 0.11 -10.48 7.55
N HIS A 78 1.10 -11.18 8.10
CA HIS A 78 1.25 -11.35 9.56
C HIS A 78 2.12 -10.28 10.21
N THR A 79 2.73 -9.40 9.40
CA THR A 79 3.61 -8.34 9.87
C THR A 79 2.82 -7.04 10.04
N ALA A 80 2.96 -6.39 11.20
CA ALA A 80 2.42 -5.06 11.41
C ALA A 80 3.24 -4.04 10.59
N LEU A 81 2.56 -3.27 9.74
CA LEU A 81 3.18 -2.15 9.02
C LEU A 81 2.83 -0.85 9.72
N TYR A 82 3.81 0.03 9.87
CA TYR A 82 3.54 1.41 10.25
C TYR A 82 3.86 2.28 9.05
N LEU A 83 2.85 2.92 8.50
CA LEU A 83 2.99 3.80 7.36
C LEU A 83 2.45 5.18 7.72
N LEU A 84 3.27 6.22 7.53
CA LEU A 84 2.87 7.61 7.73
C LEU A 84 2.23 7.86 9.11
N GLY A 85 2.82 7.27 10.16
CA GLY A 85 2.36 7.40 11.55
C GLY A 85 1.14 6.54 11.93
N LYS A 86 0.60 5.73 11.01
CA LYS A 86 -0.55 4.86 11.27
C LYS A 86 -0.19 3.39 11.12
N LYS A 87 -0.74 2.55 12.00
CA LYS A 87 -0.70 1.10 11.84
C LYS A 87 -1.56 0.69 10.65
N CYS A 88 -0.95 0.06 9.66
CA CYS A 88 -1.56 -0.49 8.47
C CYS A 88 -1.37 -2.01 8.44
N ARG A 89 -2.13 -2.68 7.57
CA ARG A 89 -2.00 -4.12 7.32
C ARG A 89 -1.82 -4.39 5.84
N PHE A 90 -1.24 -5.54 5.52
CA PHE A 90 -1.17 -6.00 4.14
C PHE A 90 -2.37 -6.89 3.81
N GLU A 91 -2.94 -6.69 2.65
CA GLU A 91 -3.98 -7.52 2.08
C GLU A 91 -3.52 -8.03 0.71
N LYS A 92 -3.93 -9.26 0.35
CA LYS A 92 -3.80 -9.69 -1.06
C LYS A 92 -4.60 -8.72 -1.90
N TRP A 93 -4.04 -8.32 -3.03
CA TRP A 93 -4.89 -7.75 -4.07
C TRP A 93 -5.86 -8.83 -4.56
N LYS A 94 -7.14 -8.64 -4.30
CA LYS A 94 -8.22 -9.41 -4.94
C LYS A 94 -8.71 -8.57 -6.12
N PRO A 95 -8.62 -9.04 -7.37
CA PRO A 95 -9.31 -8.36 -8.46
C PRO A 95 -10.79 -8.27 -8.11
N LYS A 96 -11.44 -7.16 -8.44
CA LYS A 96 -12.90 -7.10 -8.39
C LYS A 96 -13.43 -8.26 -9.24
N PRO A 97 -14.44 -9.02 -8.79
CA PRO A 97 -15.11 -9.94 -9.68
C PRO A 97 -15.61 -9.11 -10.86
N THR A 98 -15.08 -9.40 -12.05
CA THR A 98 -15.63 -8.85 -13.28
C THR A 98 -17.06 -9.34 -13.31
N SER A 99 -18.02 -8.43 -13.12
CA SER A 99 -19.41 -8.76 -13.43
C SER A 99 -19.43 -8.96 -14.93
N ALA A 100 -19.18 -10.19 -15.36
CA ALA A 100 -19.52 -10.66 -16.69
C ALA A 100 -21.03 -10.51 -16.76
N LYS A 101 -21.48 -9.38 -17.29
CA LYS A 101 -22.88 -9.19 -17.61
C LYS A 101 -23.16 -10.13 -18.81
N PRO A 102 -24.14 -11.05 -18.71
CA PRO A 102 -24.56 -11.85 -19.84
C PRO A 102 -25.15 -10.99 -20.96
#